data_AF-A0A7V1LSK2-F1
#
_entry.id   AF-A0A7V1LSK2-F1
#
_cell.length_a   1.000
_cell.length_b   1.000
_cell.length_c   1.000
_cell.angle_alpha   90.00
_cell.angle_beta   90.00
_cell.angle_gamma   90.00
#
_symmetry.space_group_name_H-M   'P 1'
#
loop_
_entity.id
_entity.type
_entity.pdbx_description
1 polymer ?
#
loop_
_entity_poly.entity_id
_entity_poly.type
_entity_poly.pdbx_seq_one_letter_code
_entity_poly.pdbx_strand_id
1 'polypeptide(L)'
;MTLYPIIIVIHVLSAVAWLSFLPIDYILRKNFREDKNILVQKKLISIWLKTANLLGIIGISGILVTGIILVSISPYYSFFQFTANHWLATKQVLMVVLLVVTFVYLIPNAKKLSVKIENVLQNETTLNENVNHDIDKVGKILSVINVLVLINFLLAITHKLVSFG
;
A
#
# COMPACT_ATOMS: atom_id res chain seq x y z
N MET A 1 20.57 23.07 -7.61
CA MET A 1 20.71 22.57 -6.21
C MET A 1 19.37 22.34 -5.48
N THR A 2 18.21 22.65 -6.06
CA THR A 2 16.89 22.50 -5.40
C THR A 2 16.14 21.20 -5.74
N LEU A 3 16.51 20.50 -6.82
CA LEU A 3 15.79 19.31 -7.30
C LEU A 3 15.83 18.14 -6.30
N TYR A 4 17.01 17.83 -5.75
CA TYR A 4 17.20 16.73 -4.79
C TYR A 4 16.30 16.84 -3.55
N PRO A 5 16.27 17.96 -2.79
CA PRO A 5 15.39 18.07 -1.64
C PRO A 5 13.90 18.04 -2.01
N ILE A 6 13.50 18.59 -3.16
CA ILE A 6 12.11 18.50 -3.65
C ILE A 6 11.70 17.04 -3.85
N ILE A 7 12.56 16.23 -4.50
CA ILE A 7 12.27 14.82 -4.74
C ILE A 7 12.16 14.05 -3.41
N ILE A 8 13.04 14.34 -2.43
CA ILE A 8 12.94 13.73 -1.10
C ILE A 8 11.60 14.06 -0.43
N VAL A 9 11.17 15.32 -0.48
CA VAL A 9 9.88 15.73 0.11
C VAL A 9 8.73 14.96 -0.53
N ILE A 10 8.71 14.86 -1.87
CA ILE A 10 7.69 14.09 -2.59
C ILE A 10 7.76 12.61 -2.18
N HIS A 11 8.96 12.01 -2.12
CA HIS A 11 9.15 10.62 -1.73
C HIS A 11 8.57 10.33 -0.33
N VAL A 12 8.86 11.21 0.64
CA VAL A 12 8.37 11.08 2.02
C VAL A 12 6.85 11.28 2.07
N LEU A 13 6.30 12.28 1.37
CA LEU A 13 4.85 12.50 1.32
C LEU A 13 4.12 11.31 0.69
N SER A 14 4.68 10.69 -0.35
CA SER A 14 4.13 9.46 -0.94
C SER A 14 4.16 8.28 0.02
N ALA A 15 5.23 8.12 0.80
CA ALA A 15 5.31 7.09 1.84
C ALA A 15 4.29 7.30 2.95
N VAL A 16 4.11 8.54 3.42
CA VAL A 16 3.10 8.90 4.42
C VAL A 16 1.69 8.67 3.88
N ALA A 17 1.41 9.07 2.65
CA ALA A 17 0.12 8.82 2.00
C ALA A 17 -0.20 7.32 1.94
N TRP A 18 0.77 6.48 1.56
CA TRP A 18 0.58 5.04 1.56
C TRP A 18 0.33 4.49 2.97
N LEU A 19 1.15 4.88 3.96
CA LEU A 19 1.02 4.43 5.35
C LEU A 19 -0.29 4.87 6.01
N SER A 20 -0.84 6.02 5.62
CA SER A 20 -2.14 6.50 6.12
C SER A 20 -3.28 5.52 5.84
N PHE A 21 -3.12 4.61 4.88
CA PHE A 21 -4.10 3.56 4.64
C PHE A 21 -4.21 2.55 5.79
N LEU A 22 -3.17 2.37 6.61
CA LEU A 22 -3.19 1.43 7.73
C LEU A 22 -4.31 1.74 8.74
N PRO A 23 -4.44 2.95 9.32
CA PRO A 23 -5.56 3.28 10.20
C PRO A 23 -6.91 3.29 9.45
N ILE A 24 -6.94 3.76 8.20
CA ILE A 24 -8.17 3.80 7.40
C ILE A 24 -8.73 2.38 7.16
N ASP A 25 -7.86 1.45 6.80
CA ASP A 25 -8.18 0.05 6.58
C ASP A 25 -8.74 -0.61 7.84
N TYR A 26 -8.11 -0.38 8.99
CA TYR A 26 -8.63 -0.87 10.27
C TYR A 26 -10.03 -0.33 10.58
N ILE A 27 -10.23 0.98 10.46
CA ILE A 27 -11.51 1.64 10.76
C ILE A 27 -12.62 1.15 9.81
N LEU A 28 -12.36 1.14 8.50
CA LEU A 28 -13.38 0.76 7.52
C LEU A 28 -13.75 -0.72 7.63
N ARG A 29 -12.77 -1.62 7.79
CA ARG A 29 -13.04 -3.06 7.95
C ARG A 29 -13.83 -3.38 9.21
N LYS A 30 -13.54 -2.68 10.31
CA LYS A 30 -14.34 -2.80 11.52
C LYS A 30 -15.79 -2.38 11.26
N ASN A 31 -15.98 -1.18 10.69
CA ASN A 31 -17.31 -0.60 10.51
C ASN A 31 -18.21 -1.46 9.60
N PHE A 32 -17.73 -1.92 8.45
CA PHE A 32 -18.60 -2.72 7.56
C PHE A 32 -18.84 -4.15 8.03
N ARG A 33 -18.08 -4.66 9.01
CA ARG A 33 -18.33 -5.97 9.65
C ARG A 33 -19.36 -5.88 10.77
N GLU A 34 -19.40 -4.76 11.47
CA GLU A 34 -20.32 -4.53 12.59
C GLU A 34 -21.68 -3.98 12.15
N ASP A 35 -21.74 -3.33 10.97
CA ASP A 35 -23.00 -2.83 10.41
C ASP A 35 -23.93 -3.99 10.03
N LYS A 36 -25.24 -3.79 10.17
CA LYS A 36 -26.28 -4.78 9.78
C LYS A 36 -27.00 -4.40 8.48
N ASN A 37 -26.79 -3.18 7.98
CA ASN A 37 -27.41 -2.67 6.78
C ASN A 37 -26.52 -2.94 5.57
N ILE A 38 -26.97 -3.84 4.69
CA ILE A 38 -26.26 -4.25 3.47
C ILE A 38 -25.90 -3.07 2.54
N LEU A 39 -26.74 -2.04 2.45
CA LEU A 39 -26.47 -0.87 1.62
C LEU A 39 -25.31 -0.04 2.19
N VAL A 40 -25.23 0.07 3.52
CA VAL A 40 -24.13 0.77 4.19
C VAL A 40 -22.84 -0.05 4.09
N GLN A 41 -22.90 -1.36 4.34
CA GLN A 41 -21.75 -2.26 4.15
C GLN A 41 -21.18 -2.14 2.74
N LYS A 42 -22.03 -2.24 1.70
CA LYS A 42 -21.63 -2.06 0.30
C LYS A 42 -20.92 -0.72 0.06
N LYS A 43 -21.50 0.36 0.56
CA LYS A 43 -20.91 1.70 0.41
C LYS A 43 -19.54 1.77 1.08
N LEU A 44 -19.40 1.26 2.30
CA LEU A 44 -18.15 1.25 3.04
C LEU A 44 -17.08 0.38 2.37
N ILE A 45 -17.44 -0.80 1.85
CA ILE A 45 -16.52 -1.66 1.11
C ILE A 45 -16.06 -0.98 -0.19
N SER A 46 -16.97 -0.30 -0.90
CA SER A 46 -16.61 0.48 -2.09
C SER A 46 -15.64 1.62 -1.77
N ILE A 47 -15.89 2.36 -0.68
CA ILE A 47 -14.99 3.41 -0.18
C ILE A 47 -13.63 2.80 0.18
N TRP A 48 -13.62 1.67 0.89
CA TRP A 48 -12.40 0.97 1.27
C TRP A 48 -11.56 0.57 0.06
N LEU A 49 -12.16 -0.05 -0.95
CA LEU A 49 -11.46 -0.42 -2.19
C LEU A 49 -10.94 0.79 -2.97
N LYS A 50 -11.75 1.85 -3.09
CA LYS A 50 -11.35 3.08 -3.79
C LYS A 50 -10.19 3.78 -3.08
N THR A 51 -10.26 3.89 -1.76
CA THR A 51 -9.20 4.50 -0.96
C THR A 51 -7.92 3.66 -1.00
N ALA A 52 -8.02 2.34 -0.92
CA ALA A 52 -6.88 1.43 -1.07
C ALA A 52 -6.19 1.63 -2.43
N ASN A 53 -6.97 1.72 -3.51
CA ASN A 53 -6.46 1.95 -4.84
C ASN A 53 -5.79 3.33 -4.97
N LEU A 54 -6.45 4.40 -4.50
CA LEU A 54 -5.92 5.77 -4.60
C LEU A 54 -4.61 5.93 -3.84
N LEU A 55 -4.59 5.54 -2.56
CA LEU A 55 -3.39 5.65 -1.71
C LEU A 55 -2.30 4.68 -2.18
N GLY A 56 -2.67 3.49 -2.66
CA GLY A 56 -1.75 2.54 -3.27
C GLY A 56 -1.09 3.09 -4.54
N ILE A 57 -1.84 3.73 -5.44
CA ILE A 57 -1.28 4.37 -6.64
C ILE A 57 -0.34 5.50 -6.25
N ILE A 58 -0.77 6.43 -5.38
CA ILE A 58 0.06 7.56 -4.91
C ILE A 58 1.34 7.04 -4.25
N GLY A 59 1.22 6.05 -3.38
CA GLY A 59 2.32 5.42 -2.68
C GLY A 59 3.30 4.75 -3.64
N ILE A 60 2.82 3.78 -4.44
CA ILE A 60 3.66 2.99 -5.34
C ILE A 60 4.34 3.89 -6.36
N SER A 61 3.58 4.70 -7.10
CA SER A 61 4.14 5.54 -8.16
C SER A 61 5.09 6.58 -7.58
N GLY A 62 4.68 7.24 -6.49
CA GLY A 62 5.47 8.25 -5.82
C GLY A 62 6.80 7.69 -5.31
N ILE A 63 6.76 6.64 -4.49
CA ILE A 63 7.98 6.02 -3.92
C ILE A 63 8.86 5.42 -5.01
N LEU A 64 8.29 4.72 -6.00
CA LEU A 64 9.05 4.07 -7.06
C LEU A 64 9.78 5.11 -7.92
N VAL A 65 9.03 6.07 -8.48
CA VAL A 65 9.58 7.06 -9.40
C VAL A 65 10.61 7.93 -8.70
N THR A 66 10.26 8.49 -7.55
CA THR A 66 11.19 9.34 -6.79
C THR A 66 12.38 8.54 -6.27
N GLY A 67 12.19 7.28 -5.85
CA GLY A 67 13.27 6.41 -5.41
C GLY A 67 14.27 6.10 -6.52
N ILE A 68 13.79 5.81 -7.74
CA ILE A 68 14.64 5.64 -8.92
C ILE A 68 15.43 6.92 -9.20
N ILE A 69 14.75 8.08 -9.23
CA ILE A 69 15.43 9.36 -9.51
C ILE A 69 16.50 9.66 -8.46
N LEU A 70 16.20 9.49 -7.16
CA LEU A 70 17.14 9.76 -6.06
C LEU A 70 18.41 8.93 -6.17
N VAL A 71 18.30 7.65 -6.54
CA VAL A 71 19.48 6.79 -6.75
C VAL A 71 20.22 7.22 -8.01
N SER A 72 19.53 7.49 -9.12
CA SER A 72 20.15 7.86 -10.39
C SER A 72 20.92 9.18 -10.35
N ILE A 73 20.52 10.14 -9.52
CA ILE A 73 21.21 11.44 -9.38
C ILE A 73 22.21 11.45 -8.22
N SER A 74 22.29 10.39 -7.42
CA SER A 74 23.21 10.32 -6.30
C SER A 74 24.60 9.86 -6.78
N PRO A 75 25.68 10.55 -6.40
CA PRO A 75 27.04 10.06 -6.66
C PRO A 75 27.47 8.96 -5.69
N TYR A 76 26.71 8.71 -4.61
CA TYR A 76 27.09 7.80 -3.51
C TYR A 76 26.31 6.48 -3.49
N TYR A 77 25.11 6.47 -4.07
CA TYR A 77 24.22 5.32 -4.04
C TYR A 77 24.03 4.75 -5.44
N SER A 78 23.93 3.43 -5.55
CA SER A 78 23.53 2.77 -6.79
C SER A 78 22.50 1.66 -6.53
N PHE A 79 21.88 1.17 -7.59
CA PHE A 79 20.88 0.11 -7.51
C PHE A 79 21.52 -1.22 -7.09
N PHE A 80 20.88 -1.91 -6.14
CA PHE A 80 21.19 -3.25 -5.67
C PHE A 80 22.66 -3.48 -5.26
N GLN A 81 23.31 -2.45 -4.71
CA GLN A 81 24.66 -2.57 -4.15
C GLN A 81 24.64 -3.28 -2.80
N PHE A 82 24.59 -4.61 -2.81
CA PHE A 82 24.59 -5.38 -1.58
C PHE A 82 25.88 -5.17 -0.80
N THR A 83 27.06 -5.20 -1.41
CA THR A 83 28.34 -5.14 -0.69
C THR A 83 28.62 -3.84 0.07
N ALA A 84 28.20 -2.69 -0.47
CA ALA A 84 28.50 -1.38 0.09
C ALA A 84 27.31 -0.71 0.78
N ASN A 85 26.08 -1.03 0.36
CA ASN A 85 24.85 -0.34 0.76
C ASN A 85 23.71 -1.33 1.02
N HIS A 86 23.96 -2.34 1.87
CA HIS A 86 23.01 -3.42 2.22
C HIS A 86 21.61 -2.89 2.59
N TRP A 87 21.54 -1.78 3.32
CA TRP A 87 20.28 -1.12 3.71
C TRP A 87 19.44 -0.69 2.49
N LEU A 88 20.04 0.04 1.56
CA LEU A 88 19.35 0.54 0.37
C LEU A 88 18.95 -0.62 -0.55
N ALA A 89 19.85 -1.59 -0.73
CA ALA A 89 19.59 -2.78 -1.52
C ALA A 89 18.38 -3.57 -0.96
N THR A 90 18.30 -3.73 0.36
CA THR A 90 17.16 -4.37 1.04
C THR A 90 15.85 -3.63 0.78
N LYS A 91 15.86 -2.29 0.87
CA LYS A 91 14.67 -1.46 0.57
C LYS A 91 14.22 -1.59 -0.89
N GLN A 92 15.16 -1.66 -1.83
CA GLN A 92 14.87 -1.85 -3.25
C GLN A 92 14.26 -3.24 -3.50
N VAL A 93 14.79 -4.29 -2.87
CA VAL A 93 14.19 -5.64 -2.94
C VAL A 93 12.78 -5.65 -2.36
N LEU A 94 12.56 -5.04 -1.19
CA LEU A 94 11.20 -4.90 -0.63
C LEU A 94 10.25 -4.17 -1.57
N MET A 95 10.73 -3.14 -2.27
CA MET A 95 9.93 -2.43 -3.27
C MET A 95 9.55 -3.33 -4.44
N VAL A 96 10.47 -4.15 -4.95
CA VAL A 96 10.18 -5.14 -6.00
C VAL A 96 9.13 -6.15 -5.53
N VAL A 97 9.27 -6.67 -4.29
CA VAL A 97 8.28 -7.59 -3.70
C VAL A 97 6.91 -6.91 -3.59
N LEU A 98 6.85 -5.65 -3.14
CA LEU A 98 5.61 -4.87 -3.06
C LEU A 98 4.93 -4.71 -4.43
N LEU A 99 5.70 -4.45 -5.49
CA LEU A 99 5.16 -4.37 -6.85
C LEU A 99 4.56 -5.71 -7.28
N VAL A 100 5.30 -6.81 -7.11
CA VAL A 100 4.82 -8.15 -7.46
C VAL A 100 3.54 -8.49 -6.69
N VAL A 101 3.52 -8.29 -5.37
CA VAL A 101 2.34 -8.59 -4.56
C VAL A 101 1.13 -7.75 -4.99
N THR A 102 1.36 -6.48 -5.33
CA THR A 102 0.29 -5.59 -5.77
C THR A 102 -0.28 -6.00 -7.12
N PHE A 103 0.58 -6.17 -8.14
CA PHE A 103 0.14 -6.45 -9.51
C PHE A 103 -0.42 -7.86 -9.66
N VAL A 104 0.20 -8.87 -9.03
CA VAL A 104 -0.17 -10.28 -9.19
C VAL A 104 -1.32 -10.67 -8.27
N TYR A 105 -1.38 -10.15 -7.04
CA TYR A 105 -2.39 -10.56 -6.07
C TYR A 105 -3.41 -9.46 -5.77
N LEU A 106 -3.01 -8.26 -5.37
CA LEU A 106 -3.98 -7.25 -4.90
C LEU A 106 -4.94 -6.82 -6.01
N ILE A 107 -4.42 -6.32 -7.13
CA ILE A 107 -5.23 -5.75 -8.23
C ILE A 107 -6.29 -6.74 -8.74
N PRO A 108 -5.95 -8.00 -9.11
CA PRO A 108 -6.97 -8.91 -9.63
C PRO A 108 -8.01 -9.30 -8.59
N ASN A 109 -7.63 -9.50 -7.33
CA ASN A 109 -8.60 -9.86 -6.28
C ASN A 109 -9.50 -8.66 -5.92
N ALA A 110 -8.96 -7.44 -5.85
CA ALA A 110 -9.73 -6.22 -5.60
C ALA A 110 -10.72 -5.93 -6.74
N LYS A 111 -10.31 -6.11 -8.00
CA LYS A 111 -11.19 -5.94 -9.16
C LYS A 111 -12.35 -6.95 -9.14
N LYS A 112 -12.06 -8.23 -8.88
CA LYS A 112 -13.08 -9.28 -8.73
C LYS A 112 -14.08 -8.94 -7.62
N LEU A 113 -13.59 -8.49 -6.47
CA LEU A 113 -14.44 -8.10 -5.35
C LEU A 113 -15.32 -6.89 -5.68
N SER A 114 -14.76 -5.86 -6.35
CA SER A 114 -15.54 -4.68 -6.75
C SER A 114 -16.74 -5.05 -7.63
N VAL A 115 -16.54 -5.93 -8.61
CA VAL A 115 -17.61 -6.41 -9.50
C VAL A 115 -18.65 -7.20 -8.71
N LYS A 116 -18.23 -8.08 -7.79
CA LYS A 116 -19.17 -8.84 -6.94
C LYS A 116 -20.02 -7.91 -6.08
N ILE A 117 -19.42 -6.92 -5.42
CA ILE A 117 -20.10 -5.93 -4.56
C ILE A 117 -21.12 -5.11 -5.35
N GLU A 118 -20.82 -4.78 -6.62
CA GLU A 118 -21.78 -4.09 -7.48
C GLU A 118 -23.04 -4.93 -7.74
N ASN A 119 -22.86 -6.24 -7.94
CA ASN A 119 -23.92 -7.20 -8.27
C ASN A 119 -24.81 -7.65 -7.09
N VAL A 120 -24.40 -7.44 -5.83
CA VAL A 120 -25.17 -7.82 -4.62
C VAL A 120 -26.57 -7.16 -4.53
N LEU A 121 -26.82 -6.09 -5.32
CA LEU A 121 -28.09 -5.35 -5.30
C LEU A 121 -29.32 -6.09 -5.82
N GLN A 122 -29.17 -7.26 -6.44
CA GLN A 122 -30.31 -7.84 -7.14
C GLN A 122 -31.24 -8.68 -6.25
N ASN A 123 -30.78 -9.32 -5.15
CA ASN A 123 -31.65 -10.26 -4.39
C ASN A 123 -31.31 -10.52 -2.90
N GLU A 124 -30.28 -9.91 -2.28
CA GLU A 124 -29.81 -10.34 -0.93
C GLU A 124 -30.00 -9.29 0.18
N THR A 125 -30.40 -9.75 1.37
CA THR A 125 -30.52 -8.93 2.60
C THR A 125 -29.23 -8.90 3.42
N THR A 126 -28.30 -9.83 3.18
CA THR A 126 -27.02 -9.97 3.86
C THR A 126 -25.91 -10.28 2.85
N LEU A 127 -24.64 -10.01 3.20
CA LEU A 127 -23.51 -10.43 2.38
C LEU A 127 -23.40 -11.95 2.38
N ASN A 128 -23.44 -12.56 1.19
CA ASN A 128 -23.09 -13.96 0.99
C ASN A 128 -21.69 -14.29 1.57
N GLU A 129 -21.54 -15.48 2.14
CA GLU A 129 -20.27 -16.02 2.66
C GLU A 129 -19.12 -15.92 1.64
N ASN A 130 -19.43 -16.12 0.35
CA ASN A 130 -18.45 -15.99 -0.73
C ASN A 130 -17.90 -14.58 -0.87
N VAL A 131 -18.72 -13.54 -0.62
CA VAL A 131 -18.28 -12.15 -0.67
C VAL A 131 -17.44 -11.82 0.56
N ASN A 132 -17.87 -12.29 1.75
CA ASN A 132 -17.10 -12.12 2.98
C ASN A 132 -15.70 -12.78 2.90
N HIS A 133 -15.62 -13.98 2.33
CA HIS A 133 -14.34 -14.64 2.09
C HIS A 133 -13.41 -13.83 1.17
N ASP A 134 -13.94 -13.24 0.10
CA ASP A 134 -13.15 -12.40 -0.81
C ASP A 134 -12.71 -11.09 -0.16
N ILE A 135 -13.56 -10.47 0.66
CA ILE A 135 -13.21 -9.29 1.48
C ILE A 135 -12.04 -9.62 2.39
N ASP A 136 -12.10 -10.75 3.09
CA ASP A 136 -11.04 -11.20 4.00
C ASP A 136 -9.75 -11.50 3.26
N LYS A 137 -9.84 -12.10 2.08
CA LYS A 137 -8.69 -12.37 1.23
C LYS A 137 -8.00 -11.08 0.79
N VAL A 138 -8.75 -10.11 0.25
CA VAL A 138 -8.22 -8.79 -0.15
C VAL A 138 -7.65 -8.07 1.08
N GLY A 139 -8.36 -8.12 2.20
CA GLY A 139 -7.92 -7.52 3.45
C GLY A 139 -6.62 -8.10 4.00
N LYS A 140 -6.41 -9.41 3.90
CA LYS A 140 -5.13 -10.05 4.28
C LYS A 140 -3.99 -9.58 3.39
N ILE A 141 -4.21 -9.52 2.06
CA ILE A 141 -3.20 -9.04 1.11
C ILE A 141 -2.83 -7.57 1.41
N LEU A 142 -3.83 -6.71 1.65
CA LEU A 142 -3.60 -5.31 2.03
C LEU A 142 -2.84 -5.18 3.37
N SER A 143 -3.18 -5.99 4.37
CA SER A 143 -2.42 -6.03 5.63
C SER A 143 -0.95 -6.39 5.39
N VAL A 144 -0.66 -7.40 4.55
CA VAL A 144 0.72 -7.79 4.22
C VAL A 144 1.45 -6.64 3.52
N ILE A 145 0.82 -5.98 2.55
CA ILE A 145 1.38 -4.81 1.86
C ILE A 145 1.69 -3.70 2.87
N ASN A 146 0.74 -3.36 3.74
CA ASN A 146 0.92 -2.30 4.74
C ASN A 146 2.07 -2.61 5.70
N VAL A 147 2.23 -3.86 6.12
CA VAL A 147 3.36 -4.31 6.95
C VAL A 147 4.68 -4.17 6.20
N LEU A 148 4.74 -4.59 4.93
CA LEU A 148 5.95 -4.44 4.11
C LEU A 148 6.32 -2.96 3.89
N VAL A 149 5.35 -2.08 3.66
CA VAL A 149 5.57 -0.63 3.55
C VAL A 149 6.08 -0.07 4.88
N LEU A 150 5.49 -0.48 6.00
CA LEU A 150 5.94 -0.08 7.33
C LEU A 150 7.39 -0.51 7.60
N ILE A 151 7.74 -1.76 7.28
CA ILE A 151 9.12 -2.25 7.40
C ILE A 151 10.07 -1.41 6.52
N ASN A 152 9.71 -1.15 5.27
CA ASN A 152 10.52 -0.33 4.36
C ASN A 152 10.73 1.11 4.90
N PHE A 153 9.69 1.68 5.52
CA PHE A 153 9.75 2.99 6.16
C PHE A 153 10.60 2.99 7.44
N LEU A 154 10.45 1.97 8.30
CA LEU A 154 11.24 1.82 9.52
C LEU A 154 12.73 1.61 9.22
N LEU A 155 13.05 0.83 8.17
CA LEU A 155 14.43 0.74 7.68
C LEU A 155 14.97 2.14 7.37
N ALA A 156 14.16 3.01 6.75
CA ALA A 156 14.60 4.36 6.42
C ALA A 156 14.91 5.23 7.64
N ILE A 157 14.07 5.16 8.67
CA ILE A 157 14.25 5.93 9.90
C ILE A 157 15.45 5.40 10.69
N THR A 158 15.54 4.08 10.88
CA THR A 158 16.59 3.44 11.69
C THR A 158 17.99 3.70 11.15
N HIS A 159 18.20 3.61 9.83
CA HIS A 159 19.47 3.97 9.21
C HIS A 159 19.85 5.42 9.48
N LYS A 160 18.88 6.35 9.39
CA LYS A 160 19.13 7.76 9.68
C LYS A 160 19.55 7.94 11.14
N LEU A 161 18.87 7.30 12.10
CA LEU A 161 19.22 7.38 13.52
C LEU A 161 20.61 6.83 13.83
N VAL A 162 20.99 5.69 13.25
CA VAL A 162 22.33 5.10 13.43
C VAL A 162 23.42 5.95 12.79
N SER A 163 23.14 6.65 11.68
CA SER A 163 24.13 7.54 11.04
C SER A 163 24.40 8.86 11.79
N PHE A 164 23.63 9.18 12.84
CA PHE A 164 23.78 10.38 13.66
C PHE A 164 24.35 10.11 15.07
N GLY A 165 24.62 8.84 15.42
CA GLY A 165 25.27 8.45 16.68
C GLY A 165 26.70 8.02 16.45
#